data_AF-A0A928U0F3-F1
#
_entry.id   AF-A0A928U0F3-F1
#
_cell.length_a   1.000
_cell.length_b   1.000
_cell.length_c   1.000
_cell.angle_alpha   90.00
_cell.angle_beta   90.00
_cell.angle_gamma   90.00
#
_symmetry.space_group_name_H-M   'P 1'
#
loop_
_entity.id
_entity.type
_entity.pdbx_description
1 polymer ?
#
loop_
_entity_poly.entity_id
_entity_poly.type
_entity_poly.pdbx_seq_one_letter_code
_entity_poly.pdbx_strand_id
1 'polypeptide(L)'
;MKVLNWKSLILLFVLTLVMGLAAACSGGGAEEETASGDCESLTPVTIQLQWVTQSQFAGYYAAKEQGFYADECLDVTIKEGAVEIVPQQVVAAGDAQFGVAWVPKMLASREQGANLVNIAQIFQRSGTLQVAWADAGLESVEDWAGKRVGTWGFGNEWEVFAALRQAGIEPNDPSQVTIVQQPFDMSLLLNREIDVAQAEIYNEYAQLLEATNPETGELYQPEDFKVFDYNDVGTAMLQDHVFVRGDWLSQAGNEDIAVRFLRGTFRGWMFCRDNFDACVKIVLDNGPTLGEGHMRWQLNEINALIWPSPQGIGVMDNDLYQQTVDISVDFGVISKAPDAAALRTDLTQKALEGIDGDTTGANYQRLDVEVTPGGE
;
A
#
# COMPACT_ATOMS: atom_id res chain seq x y z
N MET A 1 11.00 45.65 9.67
CA MET A 1 11.90 46.67 9.06
C MET A 1 13.25 46.58 9.76
N LYS A 2 14.23 45.88 9.15
CA LYS A 2 15.52 46.43 8.62
C LYS A 2 16.42 46.98 9.75
N VAL A 3 17.65 46.53 10.03
CA VAL A 3 18.72 45.91 9.22
C VAL A 3 19.76 45.23 10.15
N LEU A 4 20.42 44.19 9.62
CA LEU A 4 21.67 43.53 10.06
C LEU A 4 22.76 44.46 10.63
N ASN A 5 23.66 43.89 11.45
CA ASN A 5 25.06 44.33 11.45
C ASN A 5 26.05 43.14 11.57
N TRP A 6 26.93 43.04 10.58
CA TRP A 6 27.99 42.05 10.36
C TRP A 6 29.31 42.83 10.24
N LYS A 7 30.42 42.24 10.73
CA LYS A 7 31.87 42.55 10.49
C LYS A 7 32.46 43.45 11.60
N SER A 8 33.59 43.17 12.26
CA SER A 8 34.75 42.30 12.03
C SER A 8 35.56 42.12 13.34
N LEU A 9 36.46 41.13 13.40
CA LEU A 9 37.87 41.16 13.89
C LEU A 9 38.28 39.70 14.26
N ILE A 10 39.00 38.91 13.46
CA ILE A 10 40.44 38.91 13.07
C ILE A 10 41.43 38.44 14.17
N LEU A 11 41.96 37.23 13.93
CA LEU A 11 43.28 36.60 14.22
C LEU A 11 43.76 36.36 15.67
N LEU A 12 44.14 35.11 15.99
CA LEU A 12 45.53 34.59 15.86
C LEU A 12 45.67 33.09 16.21
N PHE A 13 46.54 32.42 15.44
CA PHE A 13 47.00 31.02 15.52
C PHE A 13 47.87 30.74 16.77
N VAL A 14 47.75 29.54 17.35
CA VAL A 14 48.88 28.82 17.97
C VAL A 14 48.80 27.33 17.63
N LEU A 15 49.80 26.87 16.88
CA LEU A 15 50.11 25.49 16.54
C LEU A 15 50.82 24.84 17.74
N THR A 16 50.41 23.64 18.17
CA THR A 16 51.31 22.75 18.94
C THR A 16 51.27 21.34 18.38
N LEU A 17 52.44 20.93 17.90
CA LEU A 17 52.79 19.64 17.34
C LEU A 17 53.25 18.74 18.49
N VAL A 18 52.65 17.56 18.67
CA VAL A 18 53.27 16.47 19.44
C VAL A 18 53.16 15.20 18.62
N MET A 19 54.32 14.70 18.22
CA MET A 19 54.52 13.45 17.52
C MET A 19 55.09 12.45 18.54
N GLY A 20 54.42 11.31 18.72
CA GLY A 20 54.85 10.21 19.57
C GLY A 20 54.34 8.89 19.00
N LEU A 21 55.26 8.09 18.45
CA LEU A 21 55.01 6.81 17.80
C LEU A 21 54.91 5.64 18.80
N ALA A 22 54.16 4.63 18.35
CA ALA A 22 54.27 3.19 18.60
C ALA A 22 53.62 2.58 19.86
N ALA A 23 52.55 1.81 19.62
CA ALA A 23 52.56 0.35 19.79
C ALA A 23 51.35 -0.28 19.09
N ALA A 24 51.61 -1.32 18.29
CA ALA A 24 50.61 -2.13 17.60
C ALA A 24 49.87 -3.05 18.58
N CYS A 25 48.55 -3.11 18.46
CA CYS A 25 47.74 -4.26 18.86
C CYS A 25 46.66 -4.48 17.81
N SER A 26 46.80 -5.62 17.14
CA SER A 26 45.81 -6.27 16.28
C SER A 26 44.55 -6.60 17.09
N GLY A 27 43.39 -6.29 16.54
CA GLY A 27 42.08 -6.65 17.08
C GLY A 27 41.01 -6.19 16.10
N GLY A 28 40.63 -7.09 15.18
CA GLY A 28 39.76 -6.81 14.05
C GLY A 28 38.40 -6.25 14.48
N GLY A 29 38.11 -5.04 14.03
CA GLY A 29 36.74 -4.60 13.81
C GLY A 29 36.29 -5.18 12.49
N ALA A 30 35.30 -6.06 12.52
CA ALA A 30 34.52 -6.38 11.33
C ALA A 30 33.77 -5.10 10.95
N GLU A 31 34.21 -4.44 9.89
CA GLU A 31 33.31 -3.63 9.08
C GLU A 31 32.27 -4.60 8.52
N GLU A 32 30.99 -4.36 8.80
CA GLU A 32 29.90 -5.02 8.09
C GLU A 32 30.03 -4.64 6.61
N GLU A 33 30.62 -5.54 5.83
CA GLU A 33 30.48 -5.57 4.38
C GLU A 33 29.00 -5.81 4.09
N THR A 34 28.24 -4.72 3.91
CA THR A 34 27.00 -4.77 3.16
C THR A 34 27.39 -5.26 1.77
N ALA A 35 26.96 -6.47 1.41
CA ALA A 35 27.20 -7.06 0.11
C ALA A 35 26.48 -6.25 -0.97
N SER A 36 27.06 -5.13 -1.38
CA SER A 36 26.64 -4.42 -2.58
C SER A 36 26.87 -5.36 -3.75
N GLY A 37 25.82 -5.67 -4.51
CA GLY A 37 25.99 -6.34 -5.81
C GLY A 37 27.05 -5.64 -6.65
N ASP A 38 27.79 -6.39 -7.46
CA ASP A 38 28.87 -5.91 -8.35
C ASP A 38 28.31 -5.01 -9.48
N CYS A 39 27.75 -3.87 -9.11
CA CYS A 39 27.14 -2.90 -10.03
C CYS A 39 28.18 -1.82 -10.38
N GLU A 40 28.43 -1.60 -11.67
CA GLU A 40 29.26 -0.46 -12.11
C GLU A 40 28.59 0.90 -11.79
N SER A 41 27.25 0.94 -11.74
CA SER A 41 26.45 2.10 -11.34
C SER A 41 25.01 1.69 -11.00
N LEU A 42 24.32 2.53 -10.21
CA LEU A 42 22.89 2.35 -9.91
C LEU A 42 22.03 3.06 -10.97
N THR A 43 20.98 2.38 -11.42
CA THR A 43 19.98 2.95 -12.34
C THR A 43 18.89 3.66 -11.53
N PRO A 44 18.69 4.99 -11.70
CA PRO A 44 17.66 5.71 -10.97
C PRO A 44 16.27 5.35 -11.51
N VAL A 45 15.36 4.98 -10.63
CA VAL A 45 13.95 4.76 -10.94
C VAL A 45 13.07 5.34 -9.84
N THR A 46 11.82 5.66 -10.19
CA THR A 46 10.85 6.20 -9.24
C THR A 46 9.60 5.34 -9.19
N ILE A 47 9.12 5.09 -7.97
CA ILE A 47 7.78 4.56 -7.70
C ILE A 47 6.89 5.65 -7.09
N GLN A 48 5.69 5.82 -7.64
CA GLN A 48 4.64 6.67 -7.09
C GLN A 48 3.66 5.82 -6.27
N LEU A 49 3.61 6.06 -4.96
CA LEU A 49 2.62 5.46 -4.06
C LEU A 49 1.24 6.10 -4.28
N GLN A 50 0.17 5.38 -3.97
CA GLN A 50 -1.19 5.93 -4.04
C GLN A 50 -1.59 6.77 -2.84
N TRP A 51 -0.90 6.60 -1.72
CA TRP A 51 -1.26 7.24 -0.47
C TRP A 51 -0.03 7.72 0.29
N VAL A 52 -0.26 8.40 1.41
CA VAL A 52 0.80 8.91 2.29
C VAL A 52 1.58 7.76 2.92
N THR A 53 2.78 8.04 3.43
CA THR A 53 3.62 7.04 4.11
C THR A 53 2.87 6.35 5.24
N GLN A 54 2.70 5.03 5.10
CA GLN A 54 2.16 4.13 6.11
C GLN A 54 2.64 2.69 5.83
N SER A 55 2.31 1.75 6.73
CA SER A 55 2.62 0.32 6.58
C SER A 55 2.06 -0.32 5.31
N GLN A 56 1.04 0.27 4.66
CA GLN A 56 0.55 -0.08 3.31
C GLN A 56 1.69 -0.24 2.29
N PHE A 57 2.76 0.52 2.47
CA PHE A 57 3.90 0.54 1.55
C PHE A 57 5.18 0.00 2.19
N ALA A 58 5.07 -0.70 3.33
CA ALA A 58 6.21 -1.12 4.14
C ALA A 58 7.25 -1.92 3.37
N GLY A 59 6.81 -2.83 2.48
CA GLY A 59 7.75 -3.61 1.66
C GLY A 59 8.62 -2.77 0.74
N TYR A 60 8.13 -1.63 0.24
CA TYR A 60 8.92 -0.73 -0.60
C TYR A 60 9.98 0.02 0.23
N TYR A 61 9.59 0.52 1.42
CA TYR A 61 10.53 1.15 2.34
C TYR A 61 11.58 0.16 2.86
N ALA A 62 11.17 -1.05 3.23
CA ALA A 62 12.08 -2.11 3.63
C ALA A 62 13.03 -2.53 2.51
N ALA A 63 12.56 -2.65 1.27
CA ALA A 63 13.43 -2.95 0.13
C ALA A 63 14.50 -1.88 -0.09
N LYS A 64 14.17 -0.61 0.17
CA LYS A 64 15.14 0.49 0.10
C LYS A 64 16.13 0.46 1.26
N GLU A 65 15.64 0.38 2.50
CA GLU A 65 16.46 0.44 3.71
C GLU A 65 17.38 -0.78 3.85
N GLN A 66 16.90 -1.97 3.49
CA GLN A 66 17.67 -3.21 3.54
C GLN A 66 18.65 -3.34 2.34
N GLY A 67 18.72 -2.35 1.45
CA GLY A 67 19.61 -2.36 0.30
C GLY A 67 19.19 -3.30 -0.84
N PHE A 68 18.02 -3.93 -0.77
CA PHE A 68 17.57 -4.90 -1.79
C PHE A 68 17.43 -4.29 -3.19
N TYR A 69 17.13 -3.01 -3.30
CA TYR A 69 17.18 -2.31 -4.58
C TYR A 69 18.61 -2.04 -5.06
N ALA A 70 19.53 -1.71 -4.14
CA ALA A 70 20.93 -1.48 -4.48
C ALA A 70 21.63 -2.77 -4.94
N ASP A 71 21.31 -3.91 -4.33
CA ASP A 71 21.74 -5.26 -4.77
C ASP A 71 21.33 -5.54 -6.23
N GLU A 72 20.21 -4.95 -6.65
CA GLU A 72 19.64 -5.06 -7.99
C GLU A 72 20.13 -3.94 -8.93
N CYS A 73 21.16 -3.19 -8.52
CA CYS A 73 21.72 -2.05 -9.23
C CYS A 73 20.69 -0.94 -9.51
N LEU A 74 19.76 -0.70 -8.59
CA LEU A 74 18.73 0.34 -8.68
C LEU A 74 18.86 1.38 -7.56
N ASP A 75 18.71 2.65 -7.91
CA ASP A 75 18.51 3.75 -6.97
C ASP A 75 17.02 4.13 -7.00
N VAL A 76 16.24 3.59 -6.06
CA VAL A 76 14.80 3.77 -6.01
C VAL A 76 14.42 5.00 -5.20
N THR A 77 13.77 5.95 -5.87
CA THR A 77 13.04 7.03 -5.22
C THR A 77 11.59 6.62 -4.99
N ILE A 78 11.14 6.71 -3.74
CA ILE A 78 9.75 6.47 -3.35
C ILE A 78 9.08 7.84 -3.20
N LYS A 79 8.04 8.10 -3.99
CA LYS A 79 7.21 9.31 -3.87
C LYS A 79 5.92 8.94 -3.15
N GLU A 80 5.67 9.63 -2.04
CA GLU A 80 4.39 9.56 -1.35
C GLU A 80 3.23 10.00 -2.25
N GLY A 81 2.07 9.40 -2.04
CA GLY A 81 0.81 9.84 -2.61
C GLY A 81 0.09 10.83 -1.69
N ALA A 82 -1.08 11.26 -2.13
CA ALA A 82 -2.00 12.12 -1.40
C ALA A 82 -3.38 12.03 -2.06
N VAL A 83 -4.41 12.61 -1.43
CA VAL A 83 -5.79 12.63 -1.94
C VAL A 83 -5.88 13.12 -3.39
N GLU A 84 -5.11 14.15 -3.72
CA GLU A 84 -5.12 14.80 -5.03
C GLU A 84 -4.18 14.15 -6.06
N ILE A 85 -3.33 13.22 -5.64
CA ILE A 85 -2.37 12.56 -6.52
C ILE A 85 -3.01 11.31 -7.12
N VAL A 86 -3.05 11.24 -8.45
CA VAL A 86 -3.51 10.07 -9.20
C VAL A 86 -2.28 9.35 -9.76
N PRO A 87 -1.81 8.24 -9.15
CA PRO A 87 -0.57 7.55 -9.57
C PRO A 87 -0.56 7.15 -11.05
N GLN A 88 -1.73 6.79 -11.57
CA GLN A 88 -1.93 6.42 -12.97
C GLN A 88 -1.55 7.58 -13.90
N GLN A 89 -1.89 8.82 -13.53
CA GLN A 89 -1.54 10.01 -14.30
C GLN A 89 -0.05 10.32 -14.20
N VAL A 90 0.55 10.18 -13.01
CA VAL A 90 2.00 10.37 -12.80
C VAL A 90 2.83 9.41 -13.68
N VAL A 91 2.47 8.13 -13.69
CA VAL A 91 3.15 7.12 -14.50
C VAL A 91 2.86 7.31 -15.99
N ALA A 92 1.63 7.64 -16.37
CA ALA A 92 1.27 7.91 -17.76
C ALA A 92 2.00 9.14 -18.33
N ALA A 93 2.24 10.17 -17.50
CA ALA A 93 3.03 11.34 -17.85
C ALA A 93 4.54 11.07 -17.92
N GLY A 94 5.02 9.98 -17.32
CA GLY A 94 6.43 9.61 -17.28
C GLY A 94 7.21 10.20 -16.09
N ASP A 95 6.52 10.78 -15.11
CA ASP A 95 7.12 11.37 -13.90
C ASP A 95 7.53 10.32 -12.85
N ALA A 96 7.12 9.06 -13.06
CA ALA A 96 7.57 7.86 -12.38
C ALA A 96 7.56 6.65 -13.33
N GLN A 97 8.45 5.68 -13.11
CA GLN A 97 8.47 4.43 -13.89
C GLN A 97 7.42 3.45 -13.39
N PHE A 98 7.29 3.37 -12.06
CA PHE A 98 6.39 2.45 -11.37
C PHE A 98 5.30 3.24 -10.64
N GLY A 99 4.11 2.67 -10.56
CA GLY A 99 3.04 3.15 -9.71
C GLY A 99 2.44 2.01 -8.92
N VAL A 100 1.86 2.37 -7.78
CA VAL A 100 0.99 1.49 -6.98
C VAL A 100 -0.39 2.10 -6.96
N ALA A 101 -1.40 1.27 -7.20
CA ALA A 101 -2.79 1.64 -7.06
C ALA A 101 -3.64 0.36 -6.98
N TRP A 102 -4.95 0.53 -6.85
CA TRP A 102 -5.91 -0.56 -7.02
C TRP A 102 -6.17 -0.87 -8.50
N VAL A 103 -6.35 -2.15 -8.82
CA VAL A 103 -6.52 -2.62 -10.20
C VAL A 103 -7.67 -1.92 -10.92
N PRO A 104 -8.88 -1.75 -10.34
CA PRO A 104 -10.00 -1.06 -11.00
C PRO A 104 -9.66 0.38 -11.44
N LYS A 105 -8.89 1.13 -10.65
CA LYS A 105 -8.46 2.50 -11.00
C LYS A 105 -7.51 2.51 -12.19
N MET A 106 -6.60 1.53 -12.26
CA MET A 106 -5.72 1.37 -13.42
C MET A 106 -6.51 0.96 -14.66
N LEU A 107 -7.46 0.04 -14.55
CA LEU A 107 -8.33 -0.37 -15.64
C LEU A 107 -9.14 0.81 -16.21
N ALA A 108 -9.73 1.63 -15.34
CA ALA A 108 -10.43 2.85 -15.75
C ALA A 108 -9.50 3.83 -16.51
N SER A 109 -8.28 4.01 -16.02
CA SER A 109 -7.28 4.87 -16.69
C SER A 109 -6.84 4.30 -18.05
N ARG A 110 -6.75 2.97 -18.17
CA ARG A 110 -6.42 2.29 -19.42
C ARG A 110 -7.54 2.41 -20.44
N GLU A 111 -8.80 2.31 -20.03
CA GLU A 111 -9.95 2.58 -20.91
C GLU A 111 -9.94 4.03 -21.44
N GLN A 112 -9.48 4.98 -20.62
CA GLN A 112 -9.31 6.38 -21.01
C GLN A 112 -8.09 6.63 -21.91
N GLY A 113 -7.33 5.59 -22.26
CA GLY A 113 -6.23 5.65 -23.24
C GLY A 113 -4.83 5.65 -22.64
N ALA A 114 -4.68 5.55 -21.31
CA ALA A 114 -3.36 5.40 -20.71
C ALA A 114 -2.81 3.98 -20.98
N ASN A 115 -1.62 3.87 -21.58
CA ASN A 115 -1.00 2.57 -21.82
C ASN A 115 -0.36 2.00 -20.55
N LEU A 116 -1.16 1.69 -19.52
CA LEU A 116 -0.70 1.15 -18.23
C LEU A 116 -0.78 -0.37 -18.20
N VAL A 117 0.23 -1.01 -17.63
CA VAL A 117 0.38 -2.48 -17.59
C VAL A 117 0.63 -2.92 -16.15
N ASN A 118 -0.21 -3.81 -15.63
CA ASN A 118 0.02 -4.48 -14.36
C ASN A 118 1.18 -5.49 -14.51
N ILE A 119 2.22 -5.37 -13.69
CA ILE A 119 3.39 -6.23 -13.73
C ILE A 119 3.56 -7.09 -12.47
N ALA A 120 2.82 -6.80 -11.39
CA ALA A 120 2.78 -7.60 -10.16
C ALA A 120 1.55 -7.26 -9.30
N GLN A 121 0.91 -8.28 -8.72
CA GLN A 121 -0.20 -8.15 -7.77
C GLN A 121 0.29 -8.40 -6.34
N ILE A 122 0.46 -7.35 -5.54
CA ILE A 122 1.00 -7.48 -4.18
C ILE A 122 -0.10 -7.98 -3.23
N PHE A 123 -1.23 -7.29 -3.17
CA PHE A 123 -2.36 -7.74 -2.37
C PHE A 123 -3.10 -8.84 -3.12
N GLN A 124 -3.15 -10.04 -2.54
CA GLN A 124 -3.76 -11.23 -3.13
C GLN A 124 -5.25 -11.36 -2.79
N ARG A 125 -5.78 -10.42 -1.99
CA ARG A 125 -7.21 -10.30 -1.65
C ARG A 125 -7.55 -8.84 -1.36
N SER A 126 -8.83 -8.51 -1.37
CA SER A 126 -9.28 -7.16 -1.03
C SER A 126 -9.21 -6.94 0.48
N GLY A 127 -8.75 -5.76 0.90
CA GLY A 127 -8.84 -5.27 2.28
C GLY A 127 -10.11 -4.46 2.56
N THR A 128 -10.92 -4.17 1.55
CA THR A 128 -12.08 -3.29 1.67
C THR A 128 -13.19 -3.94 2.49
N LEU A 129 -13.65 -3.18 3.48
CA LEU A 129 -14.78 -3.48 4.34
C LEU A 129 -15.81 -2.36 4.26
N GLN A 130 -17.05 -2.73 4.55
CA GLN A 130 -18.07 -1.80 4.99
C GLN A 130 -18.43 -2.12 6.42
N VAL A 131 -18.55 -1.09 7.23
CA VAL A 131 -18.75 -1.22 8.66
C VAL A 131 -19.96 -0.42 9.09
N ALA A 132 -20.83 -1.06 9.86
CA ALA A 132 -21.98 -0.45 10.50
C ALA A 132 -21.93 -0.74 12.01
N TRP A 133 -22.74 -0.04 12.79
CA TRP A 133 -22.99 -0.45 14.18
C TRP A 133 -23.72 -1.79 14.21
N ALA A 134 -23.33 -2.67 15.13
CA ALA A 134 -24.00 -3.97 15.31
C ALA A 134 -25.49 -3.81 15.69
N ASP A 135 -25.84 -2.69 16.34
CA ASP A 135 -27.23 -2.36 16.72
C ASP A 135 -28.08 -1.77 15.58
N ALA A 136 -27.51 -1.54 14.40
CA ALA A 136 -28.21 -0.93 13.26
C ALA A 136 -29.21 -1.88 12.58
N GLY A 137 -29.15 -3.18 12.88
CA GLY A 137 -30.00 -4.21 12.27
C GLY A 137 -29.73 -4.42 10.78
N LEU A 138 -28.49 -4.20 10.34
CA LEU A 138 -28.04 -4.46 8.97
C LEU A 138 -27.35 -5.81 8.93
N GLU A 139 -27.88 -6.77 8.18
CA GLU A 139 -27.34 -8.12 8.10
C GLU A 139 -26.75 -8.44 6.73
N SER A 140 -27.26 -7.80 5.67
CA SER A 140 -26.76 -7.92 4.30
C SER A 140 -26.75 -6.58 3.55
N VAL A 141 -26.18 -6.56 2.34
CA VAL A 141 -26.09 -5.34 1.52
C VAL A 141 -27.49 -4.85 1.08
N GLU A 142 -28.45 -5.76 0.93
CA GLU A 142 -29.85 -5.42 0.65
C GLU A 142 -30.47 -4.50 1.71
N ASP A 143 -30.03 -4.61 2.97
CA ASP A 143 -30.51 -3.76 4.07
C ASP A 143 -30.03 -2.30 3.95
N TRP A 144 -29.12 -2.01 3.01
CA TRP A 144 -28.61 -0.66 2.75
C TRP A 144 -29.58 0.19 1.93
N ALA A 145 -30.69 -0.39 1.47
CA ALA A 145 -31.77 0.35 0.82
C ALA A 145 -32.29 1.49 1.74
N GLY A 146 -32.27 2.71 1.22
CA GLY A 146 -32.65 3.94 1.91
C GLY A 146 -31.64 4.43 2.96
N LYS A 147 -30.47 3.80 3.07
CA LYS A 147 -29.43 4.16 4.04
C LYS A 147 -28.44 5.18 3.47
N ARG A 148 -27.65 5.76 4.36
CA ARG A 148 -26.48 6.60 4.06
C ARG A 148 -25.23 5.72 4.06
N VAL A 149 -24.69 5.47 2.88
CA VAL A 149 -23.49 4.65 2.68
C VAL A 149 -22.32 5.57 2.37
N GLY A 150 -21.30 5.56 3.23
CA GLY A 150 -20.06 6.29 3.06
C GLY A 150 -19.18 5.65 1.99
N THR A 151 -18.61 6.48 1.12
CA THR A 151 -17.51 6.10 0.23
C THR A 151 -16.46 7.20 0.18
N TRP A 152 -15.19 6.86 -0.06
CA TRP A 152 -14.14 7.88 -0.23
C TRP A 152 -14.18 8.55 -1.60
N GLY A 153 -15.01 8.09 -2.53
CA GLY A 153 -15.03 8.57 -3.91
C GLY A 153 -13.68 8.37 -4.61
N PHE A 154 -13.47 9.08 -5.71
CA PHE A 154 -12.23 9.07 -6.50
C PHE A 154 -11.80 7.68 -7.01
N GLY A 155 -12.76 6.80 -7.23
CA GLY A 155 -12.55 5.43 -7.68
C GLY A 155 -12.21 4.44 -6.57
N ASN A 156 -12.43 4.80 -5.30
CA ASN A 156 -12.39 3.85 -4.17
C ASN A 156 -13.74 3.17 -3.94
N GLU A 157 -14.80 3.68 -4.54
CA GLU A 157 -16.19 3.27 -4.34
C GLU A 157 -16.60 2.02 -5.15
N TRP A 158 -15.71 1.47 -5.97
CA TRP A 158 -16.09 0.48 -6.99
C TRP A 158 -16.60 -0.85 -6.44
N GLU A 159 -15.98 -1.40 -5.39
CA GLU A 159 -16.49 -2.61 -4.73
C GLU A 159 -17.84 -2.33 -4.04
N VAL A 160 -18.01 -1.14 -3.47
CA VAL A 160 -19.27 -0.69 -2.84
C VAL A 160 -20.40 -0.61 -3.86
N PHE A 161 -20.11 0.00 -5.00
CA PHE A 161 -21.08 0.17 -6.07
C PHE A 161 -21.39 -1.17 -6.74
N ALA A 162 -20.43 -2.09 -6.83
CA ALA A 162 -20.66 -3.45 -7.27
C ALA A 162 -21.59 -4.19 -6.31
N ALA A 163 -21.32 -4.15 -5.00
CA ALA A 163 -22.15 -4.78 -3.98
C ALA A 163 -23.59 -4.25 -3.98
N LEU A 164 -23.76 -2.93 -4.03
CA LEU A 164 -25.07 -2.30 -4.12
C LEU A 164 -25.84 -2.79 -5.35
N ARG A 165 -25.22 -2.78 -6.53
CA ARG A 165 -25.88 -3.23 -7.76
C ARG A 165 -26.17 -4.73 -7.77
N GLN A 166 -25.29 -5.55 -7.18
CA GLN A 166 -25.55 -6.98 -6.97
C GLN A 166 -26.78 -7.21 -6.09
N ALA A 167 -26.96 -6.37 -5.05
CA ALA A 167 -28.14 -6.34 -4.19
C ALA A 167 -29.38 -5.67 -4.85
N GLY A 168 -29.27 -5.24 -6.10
CA GLY A 168 -30.37 -4.58 -6.84
C GLY A 168 -30.60 -3.11 -6.44
N ILE A 169 -29.63 -2.47 -5.81
CA ILE A 169 -29.65 -1.07 -5.39
C ILE A 169 -28.77 -0.25 -6.34
N GLU A 170 -29.34 0.74 -7.03
CA GLU A 170 -28.56 1.62 -7.91
C GLU A 170 -27.86 2.72 -7.10
N PRO A 171 -26.51 2.73 -6.98
CA PRO A 171 -25.78 3.71 -6.17
C PRO A 171 -25.98 5.16 -6.62
N ASN A 172 -26.32 5.40 -7.89
CA ASN A 172 -26.58 6.74 -8.43
C ASN A 172 -28.04 7.18 -8.29
N ASP A 173 -28.93 6.35 -7.74
CA ASP A 173 -30.33 6.68 -7.50
C ASP A 173 -30.54 7.03 -6.01
N PRO A 174 -30.64 8.33 -5.66
CA PRO A 174 -30.81 8.76 -4.27
C PRO A 174 -32.14 8.33 -3.65
N SER A 175 -33.09 7.83 -4.44
CA SER A 175 -34.32 7.23 -3.90
C SER A 175 -34.11 5.81 -3.36
N GLN A 176 -33.02 5.15 -3.75
CA GLN A 176 -32.68 3.79 -3.35
C GLN A 176 -31.57 3.75 -2.30
N VAL A 177 -30.57 4.64 -2.37
CA VAL A 177 -29.48 4.75 -1.37
C VAL A 177 -28.87 6.15 -1.42
N THR A 178 -28.44 6.68 -0.29
CA THR A 178 -27.71 7.96 -0.24
C THR A 178 -26.22 7.69 -0.13
N ILE A 179 -25.47 7.93 -1.20
CA ILE A 179 -24.01 7.90 -1.15
C ILE A 179 -23.49 9.19 -0.50
N VAL A 180 -22.68 9.04 0.53
CA VAL A 180 -22.06 10.14 1.27
C VAL A 180 -20.56 10.11 1.03
N GLN A 181 -20.00 11.26 0.62
CA GLN A 181 -18.55 11.43 0.54
C GLN A 181 -17.96 11.40 1.96
N GLN A 182 -17.41 10.25 2.33
CA GLN A 182 -16.76 10.04 3.62
C GLN A 182 -15.36 10.67 3.59
N PRO A 183 -14.92 11.32 4.69
CA PRO A 183 -13.49 11.60 4.88
C PRO A 183 -12.69 10.29 5.00
N PHE A 184 -11.36 10.36 4.89
CA PHE A 184 -10.47 9.21 5.11
C PHE A 184 -10.28 8.91 6.60
N ASP A 185 -11.39 8.85 7.33
CA ASP A 185 -11.50 8.52 8.74
C ASP A 185 -12.90 7.97 9.06
N MET A 186 -13.11 7.56 10.31
CA MET A 186 -14.35 6.94 10.77
C MET A 186 -15.29 7.86 11.55
N SER A 187 -15.04 9.17 11.55
CA SER A 187 -15.80 10.15 12.34
C SER A 187 -17.30 10.14 12.03
N LEU A 188 -17.68 10.01 10.75
CA LEU A 188 -19.09 10.00 10.37
C LEU A 188 -19.84 8.78 10.91
N LEU A 189 -19.22 7.59 10.95
CA LEU A 189 -19.85 6.41 11.54
C LEU A 189 -19.94 6.54 13.07
N LEU A 190 -18.84 6.96 13.70
CA LEU A 190 -18.76 7.16 15.14
C LEU A 190 -19.79 8.18 15.65
N ASN A 191 -20.05 9.23 14.87
CA ASN A 191 -21.08 10.23 15.15
C ASN A 191 -22.50 9.82 14.69
N ARG A 192 -22.66 8.62 14.09
CA ARG A 192 -23.92 8.13 13.49
C ARG A 192 -24.49 9.06 12.39
N GLU A 193 -23.61 9.79 11.71
CA GLU A 193 -23.91 10.67 10.57
C GLU A 193 -24.02 9.91 9.24
N ILE A 194 -23.53 8.68 9.19
CA ILE A 194 -23.79 7.68 8.15
C ILE A 194 -24.17 6.35 8.80
N ASP A 195 -24.82 5.48 8.03
CA ASP A 195 -25.32 4.19 8.54
C ASP A 195 -24.33 3.05 8.27
N VAL A 196 -23.56 3.17 7.19
CA VAL A 196 -22.50 2.24 6.77
C VAL A 196 -21.31 3.06 6.30
N ALA A 197 -20.11 2.78 6.78
CA ALA A 197 -18.87 3.45 6.38
C ALA A 197 -17.95 2.51 5.62
N GLN A 198 -17.21 3.07 4.67
CA GLN A 198 -16.11 2.38 4.00
C GLN A 198 -14.88 2.38 4.89
N ALA A 199 -14.19 1.24 4.94
CA ALA A 199 -12.96 1.06 5.69
C ALA A 199 -12.01 0.10 4.97
N GLU A 200 -10.70 0.28 5.15
CA GLU A 200 -9.75 -0.81 4.95
C GLU A 200 -9.58 -1.56 6.27
N ILE A 201 -9.54 -2.89 6.21
CA ILE A 201 -9.29 -3.73 7.39
C ILE A 201 -7.99 -3.34 8.12
N TYR A 202 -7.00 -2.87 7.36
CA TYR A 202 -5.68 -2.50 7.85
C TYR A 202 -5.58 -1.05 8.34
N ASN A 203 -6.58 -0.19 8.14
CA ASN A 203 -6.51 1.23 8.49
C ASN A 203 -7.76 1.70 9.22
N GLU A 204 -8.83 2.07 8.51
CA GLU A 204 -9.99 2.69 9.14
C GLU A 204 -10.73 1.73 10.09
N TYR A 205 -10.68 0.42 9.84
CA TYR A 205 -11.22 -0.54 10.81
C TYR A 205 -10.43 -0.51 12.13
N ALA A 206 -9.11 -0.33 12.07
CA ALA A 206 -8.29 -0.10 13.26
C ALA A 206 -8.73 1.18 13.98
N GLN A 207 -8.96 2.28 13.26
CA GLN A 207 -9.40 3.54 13.86
C GLN A 207 -10.71 3.40 14.66
N LEU A 208 -11.62 2.52 14.24
CA LEU A 208 -12.81 2.20 15.02
C LEU A 208 -12.46 1.54 16.36
N LEU A 209 -11.59 0.52 16.32
CA LEU A 209 -11.19 -0.22 17.51
C LEU A 209 -10.29 0.62 18.44
N GLU A 210 -9.51 1.54 17.89
CA GLU A 210 -8.65 2.48 18.61
C GLU A 210 -9.45 3.62 19.27
N ALA A 211 -10.70 3.83 18.87
CA ALA A 211 -11.57 4.85 19.43
C ALA A 211 -12.16 4.41 20.78
N THR A 212 -12.18 5.34 21.73
CA THR A 212 -12.81 5.12 23.04
C THR A 212 -14.31 5.30 22.95
N ASN A 213 -15.06 4.30 23.42
CA ASN A 213 -16.48 4.40 23.63
C ASN A 213 -16.77 5.42 24.76
N PRO A 214 -17.48 6.53 24.47
CA PRO A 214 -17.74 7.57 25.47
C PRO A 214 -18.68 7.12 26.59
N GLU A 215 -19.44 6.04 26.42
CA GLU A 215 -20.35 5.50 27.43
C GLU A 215 -19.64 4.58 28.44
N THR A 216 -18.70 3.76 27.97
CA THR A 216 -17.97 2.79 28.81
C THR A 216 -16.61 3.30 29.28
N GLY A 217 -15.98 4.20 28.52
CA GLY A 217 -14.60 4.62 28.72
C GLY A 217 -13.56 3.59 28.28
N GLU A 218 -14.00 2.50 27.62
CA GLU A 218 -13.15 1.45 27.05
C GLU A 218 -13.07 1.61 25.54
N LEU A 219 -12.11 0.94 24.90
CA LEU A 219 -12.03 0.88 23.44
C LEU A 219 -13.22 0.10 22.86
N TYR A 220 -13.68 0.51 21.68
CA TYR A 220 -14.66 -0.31 20.95
C TYR A 220 -14.08 -1.68 20.63
N GLN A 221 -14.95 -2.68 20.65
CA GLN A 221 -14.61 -4.07 20.35
C GLN A 221 -15.21 -4.47 18.99
N PRO A 222 -14.68 -5.50 18.31
CA PRO A 222 -15.23 -5.98 17.04
C PRO A 222 -16.74 -6.25 17.07
N GLU A 223 -17.27 -6.75 18.19
CA GLU A 223 -18.70 -7.04 18.41
C GLU A 223 -19.60 -5.79 18.46
N ASP A 224 -19.03 -4.60 18.64
CA ASP A 224 -19.78 -3.34 18.55
C ASP A 224 -20.16 -3.01 17.09
N PHE A 225 -19.55 -3.71 16.13
CA PHE A 225 -19.70 -3.45 14.70
C PHE A 225 -20.19 -4.66 13.91
N LYS A 226 -20.94 -4.38 12.86
CA LYS A 226 -21.22 -5.30 11.75
C LYS A 226 -20.24 -5.01 10.63
N VAL A 227 -19.45 -6.00 10.25
CA VAL A 227 -18.53 -5.93 9.10
C VAL A 227 -19.12 -6.66 7.90
N PHE A 228 -19.04 -6.02 6.74
CA PHE A 228 -19.34 -6.55 5.42
C PHE A 228 -18.02 -6.65 4.65
N ASP A 229 -17.43 -7.84 4.62
CA ASP A 229 -16.20 -8.12 3.88
C ASP A 229 -16.56 -8.45 2.42
N TYR A 230 -15.97 -7.73 1.46
CA TYR A 230 -16.28 -7.97 0.05
C TYR A 230 -15.78 -9.29 -0.51
N ASN A 231 -14.83 -9.94 0.17
CA ASN A 231 -14.44 -11.29 -0.15
C ASN A 231 -15.60 -12.27 0.13
N ASP A 232 -16.40 -12.03 1.17
CA ASP A 232 -17.58 -12.82 1.52
C ASP A 232 -18.83 -12.43 0.71
N VAL A 233 -19.02 -11.13 0.45
CA VAL A 233 -20.12 -10.62 -0.41
C VAL A 233 -19.95 -11.09 -1.86
N GLY A 234 -18.71 -11.32 -2.30
CA GLY A 234 -18.40 -11.77 -3.66
C GLY A 234 -18.22 -10.63 -4.67
N THR A 235 -17.98 -9.40 -4.18
CA THR A 235 -17.67 -8.23 -5.02
C THR A 235 -16.26 -7.70 -4.79
N ALA A 236 -15.39 -8.49 -4.14
CA ALA A 236 -13.99 -8.15 -3.94
C ALA A 236 -13.28 -7.91 -5.28
N MET A 237 -12.47 -6.86 -5.32
CA MET A 237 -11.60 -6.46 -6.42
C MET A 237 -10.15 -6.41 -5.93
N LEU A 238 -9.22 -6.73 -6.82
CA LEU A 238 -7.79 -6.65 -6.51
C LEU A 238 -7.35 -5.20 -6.27
N GLN A 239 -6.72 -4.98 -5.12
CA GLN A 239 -6.17 -3.70 -4.70
C GLN A 239 -4.69 -3.57 -5.14
N ASP A 240 -3.79 -3.24 -4.21
CA ASP A 240 -2.43 -2.77 -4.47
C ASP A 240 -1.65 -3.69 -5.41
N HIS A 241 -1.42 -3.17 -6.61
CA HIS A 241 -0.63 -3.78 -7.66
C HIS A 241 0.45 -2.81 -8.15
N VAL A 242 1.54 -3.35 -8.69
CA VAL A 242 2.59 -2.56 -9.34
C VAL A 242 2.26 -2.46 -10.82
N PHE A 243 2.31 -1.24 -11.36
CA PHE A 243 2.12 -1.01 -12.79
C PHE A 243 3.14 -0.04 -13.38
N VAL A 244 3.28 -0.11 -14.70
CA VAL A 244 4.20 0.70 -15.50
C VAL A 244 3.54 1.16 -16.79
N ARG A 245 4.19 2.06 -17.52
CA ARG A 245 3.79 2.40 -18.90
C ARG A 245 4.27 1.32 -19.88
N GLY A 246 3.39 0.81 -20.74
CA GLY A 246 3.71 -0.27 -21.67
C GLY A 246 4.72 0.12 -22.75
N ASP A 247 4.75 1.38 -23.17
CA ASP A 247 5.74 1.89 -24.12
C ASP A 247 7.11 2.12 -23.48
N TRP A 248 7.19 2.53 -22.20
CA TRP A 248 8.43 2.51 -21.41
C TRP A 248 8.92 1.07 -21.29
N LEU A 249 8.05 0.14 -20.90
CA LEU A 249 8.41 -1.28 -20.74
C LEU A 249 8.96 -1.90 -22.02
N SER A 250 8.46 -1.47 -23.19
CA SER A 250 8.88 -1.95 -24.51
C SER A 250 10.25 -1.44 -24.97
N GLN A 251 10.84 -0.45 -24.27
CA GLN A 251 12.17 0.04 -24.60
C GLN A 251 13.25 -0.96 -24.16
N ALA A 252 14.33 -1.03 -24.93
CA ALA A 252 15.42 -1.95 -24.65
C ALA A 252 15.99 -1.76 -23.23
N GLY A 253 16.03 -2.84 -22.45
CA GLY A 253 16.52 -2.86 -21.07
C GLY A 253 15.47 -2.58 -19.99
N ASN A 254 14.30 -2.04 -20.32
CA ASN A 254 13.33 -1.66 -19.28
C ASN A 254 12.56 -2.84 -18.70
N GLU A 255 12.37 -3.94 -19.46
CA GLU A 255 11.87 -5.19 -18.86
C GLU A 255 12.81 -5.74 -17.79
N ASP A 256 14.12 -5.64 -18.00
CA ASP A 256 15.13 -6.07 -17.02
C ASP A 256 15.09 -5.16 -15.78
N ILE A 257 14.99 -3.84 -15.96
CA ILE A 257 14.80 -2.90 -14.85
C ILE A 257 13.53 -3.23 -14.05
N ALA A 258 12.42 -3.56 -14.73
CA ALA A 258 11.17 -3.95 -14.07
C ALA A 258 11.33 -5.24 -13.26
N VAL A 259 11.99 -6.26 -13.81
CA VAL A 259 12.26 -7.53 -13.10
C VAL A 259 13.12 -7.29 -11.85
N ARG A 260 14.18 -6.49 -11.96
CA ARG A 260 15.07 -6.12 -10.85
C ARG A 260 14.35 -5.32 -9.76
N PHE A 261 13.50 -4.38 -10.16
CA PHE A 261 12.65 -3.63 -9.24
C PHE A 261 11.67 -4.54 -8.49
N LEU A 262 10.99 -5.45 -9.20
CA LEU A 262 10.08 -6.41 -8.58
C LEU A 262 10.83 -7.34 -7.62
N ARG A 263 12.03 -7.81 -7.98
CA ARG A 263 12.84 -8.68 -7.12
C ARG A 263 13.18 -8.01 -5.78
N GLY A 264 13.69 -6.77 -5.83
CA GLY A 264 13.96 -5.99 -4.61
C GLY A 264 12.70 -5.74 -3.78
N THR A 265 11.59 -5.41 -4.44
CA THR A 265 10.29 -5.20 -3.78
C THR A 265 9.78 -6.44 -3.07
N PHE A 266 9.87 -7.62 -3.71
CA PHE A 266 9.43 -8.89 -3.12
C PHE A 266 10.28 -9.27 -1.91
N ARG A 267 11.61 -9.08 -1.99
CA ARG A 267 12.50 -9.25 -0.83
C ARG A 267 12.10 -8.32 0.33
N GLY A 268 11.70 -7.08 0.04
CA GLY A 268 11.22 -6.13 1.05
C GLY A 268 9.95 -6.58 1.75
N TRP A 269 8.96 -7.07 1.00
CA TRP A 269 7.73 -7.64 1.59
C TRP A 269 7.98 -8.94 2.37
N MET A 270 8.86 -9.81 1.88
CA MET A 270 9.29 -11.00 2.63
C MET A 270 10.00 -10.61 3.94
N PHE A 271 10.87 -9.60 3.90
CA PHE A 271 11.50 -9.07 5.11
C PHE A 271 10.46 -8.57 6.11
N CYS A 272 9.44 -7.82 5.66
CA CYS A 272 8.38 -7.31 6.52
C CYS A 272 7.50 -8.39 7.15
N ARG A 273 7.27 -9.49 6.43
CA ARG A 273 6.61 -10.67 6.98
C ARG A 273 7.44 -11.31 8.09
N ASP A 274 8.75 -11.48 7.85
CA ASP A 274 9.63 -12.28 8.70
C ASP A 274 10.27 -11.47 9.85
N ASN A 275 10.30 -10.13 9.73
CA ASN A 275 10.95 -9.20 10.66
C ASN A 275 10.00 -8.05 11.01
N PHE A 276 8.81 -8.41 11.49
CA PHE A 276 7.70 -7.49 11.74
C PHE A 276 8.11 -6.20 12.46
N ASP A 277 8.75 -6.31 13.63
CA ASP A 277 9.16 -5.14 14.43
C ASP A 277 10.15 -4.23 13.71
N ALA A 278 11.13 -4.83 13.03
CA ALA A 278 12.11 -4.08 12.27
C ALA A 278 11.45 -3.34 11.10
N CYS A 279 10.49 -3.99 10.42
CA CYS A 279 9.75 -3.36 9.33
C CYS A 279 8.83 -2.22 9.81
N VAL A 280 8.13 -2.38 10.94
CA VAL A 280 7.35 -1.28 11.56
C VAL A 280 8.27 -0.10 11.86
N LYS A 281 9.45 -0.35 12.44
CA LYS A 281 10.43 0.70 12.69
C LYS A 281 10.85 1.44 11.41
N ILE A 282 11.10 0.71 10.32
CA ILE A 282 11.44 1.32 9.03
C ILE A 282 10.32 2.25 8.54
N VAL A 283 9.05 1.82 8.68
CA VAL A 283 7.90 2.67 8.34
C VAL A 283 7.91 3.94 9.19
N LEU A 284 8.03 3.81 10.52
CA LEU A 284 8.07 4.95 11.45
C LEU A 284 9.19 5.94 11.13
N ASP A 285 10.38 5.45 10.78
CA ASP A 285 11.53 6.29 10.40
C ASP A 285 11.28 7.08 9.10
N ASN A 286 10.33 6.64 8.25
CA ASN A 286 9.88 7.37 7.06
C ASN A 286 8.75 8.38 7.35
N GLY A 287 8.29 8.49 8.60
CA GLY A 287 7.39 9.56 9.06
C GLY A 287 5.91 9.40 8.70
N PRO A 288 5.26 8.28 9.05
CA PRO A 288 3.81 8.15 8.91
C PRO A 288 3.09 9.15 9.84
N THR A 289 1.84 9.46 9.51
CA THR A 289 1.03 10.39 10.31
C THR A 289 0.33 9.75 11.50
N LEU A 290 0.21 8.43 11.53
CA LEU A 290 -0.44 7.65 12.58
C LEU A 290 0.60 6.96 13.48
N GLY A 291 0.19 6.60 14.69
CA GLY A 291 1.07 6.09 15.75
C GLY A 291 1.63 4.68 15.50
N GLU A 292 2.50 4.22 16.40
CA GLU A 292 3.16 2.92 16.27
C GLU A 292 2.15 1.78 16.35
N GLY A 293 1.25 1.80 17.33
CA GLY A 293 0.16 0.82 17.44
C GLY A 293 -0.62 0.64 16.14
N HIS A 294 -0.97 1.74 15.49
CA HIS A 294 -1.68 1.73 14.21
C HIS A 294 -0.84 1.12 13.08
N MET A 295 0.44 1.50 12.98
CA MET A 295 1.36 0.95 11.96
C MET A 295 1.57 -0.56 12.15
N ARG A 296 1.54 -1.05 13.40
CA ARG A 296 1.61 -2.48 13.72
C ARG A 296 0.33 -3.19 13.28
N TRP A 297 -0.84 -2.69 13.66
CA TRP A 297 -2.11 -3.25 13.19
C TRP A 297 -2.12 -3.34 11.66
N GLN A 298 -1.79 -2.23 11.02
CA GLN A 298 -1.78 -2.10 9.59
C GLN A 298 -0.86 -3.14 8.93
N LEU A 299 0.39 -3.27 9.38
CA LEU A 299 1.32 -4.25 8.81
C LEU A 299 0.83 -5.69 8.99
N ASN A 300 0.19 -6.01 10.12
CA ASN A 300 -0.35 -7.34 10.39
C ASN A 300 -1.47 -7.72 9.41
N GLU A 301 -2.40 -6.80 9.21
CA GLU A 301 -3.52 -7.00 8.28
C GLU A 301 -3.04 -7.01 6.82
N ILE A 302 -2.08 -6.15 6.43
CA ILE A 302 -1.49 -6.18 5.08
C ILE A 302 -0.76 -7.49 4.81
N ASN A 303 0.04 -7.98 5.77
CA ASN A 303 0.67 -9.30 5.61
C ASN A 303 -0.40 -10.38 5.40
N ALA A 304 -1.57 -10.25 6.04
CA ALA A 304 -2.69 -11.14 5.78
C ALA A 304 -3.49 -10.84 4.50
N LEU A 305 -3.24 -9.74 3.79
CA LEU A 305 -3.72 -9.52 2.42
C LEU A 305 -2.77 -10.11 1.38
N ILE A 306 -1.46 -10.13 1.67
CA ILE A 306 -0.43 -10.70 0.81
C ILE A 306 -0.33 -12.23 1.00
N TRP A 307 -0.19 -12.71 2.23
CA TRP A 307 0.19 -14.09 2.56
C TRP A 307 -0.98 -14.96 3.11
N PRO A 308 -1.07 -16.24 2.74
CA PRO A 308 -0.23 -16.93 1.78
C PRO A 308 -0.49 -16.43 0.35
N SER A 309 0.56 -16.42 -0.48
CA SER A 309 0.51 -16.26 -1.93
C SER A 309 0.94 -17.59 -2.57
N PRO A 310 0.02 -18.53 -2.83
CA PRO A 310 0.39 -19.90 -3.22
C PRO A 310 1.23 -20.00 -4.50
N GLN A 311 1.09 -19.02 -5.41
CA GLN A 311 1.84 -18.94 -6.65
C GLN A 311 3.16 -18.16 -6.52
N GLY A 312 3.44 -17.59 -5.33
CA GLY A 312 4.54 -16.67 -5.06
C GLY A 312 4.05 -15.22 -4.98
N ILE A 313 4.71 -14.40 -4.15
CA ILE A 313 4.42 -12.97 -4.01
C ILE A 313 4.46 -12.25 -5.36
N GLY A 314 3.52 -11.34 -5.56
CA GLY A 314 3.41 -10.55 -6.78
C GLY A 314 2.76 -11.30 -7.94
N VAL A 315 2.62 -12.62 -7.88
CA VAL A 315 2.04 -13.38 -9.00
C VAL A 315 0.56 -13.09 -9.08
N MET A 316 0.11 -12.72 -10.27
CA MET A 316 -1.30 -12.52 -10.54
C MET A 316 -2.02 -13.85 -10.55
N ASP A 317 -3.03 -14.00 -9.70
CA ASP A 317 -4.03 -15.03 -9.84
C ASP A 317 -5.01 -14.64 -10.96
N ASN A 318 -5.08 -15.46 -12.00
CA ASN A 318 -5.91 -15.16 -13.17
C ASN A 318 -7.41 -15.19 -12.85
N ASP A 319 -7.85 -16.00 -11.90
CA ASP A 319 -9.27 -16.09 -11.54
C ASP A 319 -9.66 -14.84 -10.75
N LEU A 320 -8.81 -14.38 -9.83
CA LEU A 320 -9.04 -13.11 -9.11
C LEU A 320 -8.96 -11.88 -10.03
N TYR A 321 -8.04 -11.90 -11.00
CA TYR A 321 -7.97 -10.87 -12.04
C TYR A 321 -9.24 -10.84 -12.88
N GLN A 322 -9.69 -12.00 -13.35
CA GLN A 322 -10.89 -12.12 -14.16
C GLN A 322 -12.13 -11.68 -13.38
N GLN A 323 -12.26 -12.10 -12.11
CA GLN A 323 -13.29 -11.60 -11.21
C GLN A 323 -13.27 -10.07 -11.12
N THR A 324 -12.10 -9.47 -10.89
CA THR A 324 -11.95 -8.01 -10.82
C THR A 324 -12.39 -7.33 -12.12
N VAL A 325 -12.01 -7.89 -13.28
CA VAL A 325 -12.41 -7.40 -14.60
C VAL A 325 -13.92 -7.53 -14.81
N ASP A 326 -14.50 -8.67 -14.49
CA ASP A 326 -15.93 -8.94 -14.67
C ASP A 326 -16.77 -8.00 -13.81
N ILE A 327 -16.43 -7.85 -12.54
CA ILE A 327 -17.10 -6.90 -11.63
C ILE A 327 -16.91 -5.46 -12.16
N SER A 328 -15.72 -5.12 -12.66
CA SER A 328 -15.47 -3.79 -13.25
C SER A 328 -16.32 -3.51 -14.49
N VAL A 329 -16.63 -4.53 -15.31
CA VAL A 329 -17.50 -4.41 -16.47
C VAL A 329 -18.97 -4.38 -16.06
N ASP A 330 -19.40 -5.37 -15.28
CA ASP A 330 -20.80 -5.58 -14.90
C ASP A 330 -21.34 -4.41 -14.08
N PHE A 331 -20.48 -3.75 -13.32
CA PHE A 331 -20.83 -2.63 -12.46
C PHE A 331 -20.22 -1.30 -12.90
N GLY A 332 -19.83 -1.19 -14.18
CA GLY A 332 -19.67 0.09 -14.87
C GLY A 332 -18.45 0.93 -14.47
N VAL A 333 -17.37 0.29 -14.00
CA VAL A 333 -16.05 0.92 -13.88
C VAL A 333 -15.38 1.08 -15.25
N ILE A 334 -15.53 0.05 -16.10
CA ILE A 334 -15.10 0.04 -17.50
C ILE A 334 -16.23 -0.50 -18.37
N SER A 335 -16.28 -0.09 -19.64
CA SER A 335 -17.32 -0.52 -20.59
C SER A 335 -17.06 -1.89 -21.23
N LYS A 336 -15.83 -2.41 -21.14
CA LYS A 336 -15.42 -3.70 -21.69
C LYS A 336 -14.14 -4.19 -21.02
N ALA A 337 -13.90 -5.49 -21.08
CA ALA A 337 -12.66 -6.10 -20.61
C ALA A 337 -11.41 -5.48 -21.28
N PRO A 338 -10.30 -5.31 -20.54
CA PRO A 338 -9.05 -4.81 -21.10
C PRO A 338 -8.44 -5.82 -22.09
N ASP A 339 -7.53 -5.34 -22.94
CA ASP A 339 -6.73 -6.23 -23.78
C ASP A 339 -5.70 -7.03 -22.97
N ALA A 340 -5.18 -8.10 -23.57
CA ALA A 340 -4.18 -8.96 -22.93
C ALA A 340 -2.86 -8.24 -22.60
N ALA A 341 -2.59 -7.07 -23.18
CA ALA A 341 -1.40 -6.28 -22.86
C ALA A 341 -1.54 -5.49 -21.55
N ALA A 342 -2.71 -5.51 -20.90
CA ALA A 342 -2.93 -4.90 -19.59
C ALA A 342 -2.21 -5.63 -18.43
N LEU A 343 -1.74 -6.86 -18.66
CA LEU A 343 -1.12 -7.72 -17.64
C LEU A 343 0.16 -8.39 -18.18
N ARG A 344 1.22 -8.42 -17.37
CA ARG A 344 2.51 -9.07 -17.67
C ARG A 344 3.03 -9.88 -16.48
N THR A 345 2.42 -11.03 -16.23
CA THR A 345 2.81 -11.95 -15.14
C THR A 345 4.21 -12.57 -15.36
N ASP A 346 4.69 -12.66 -16.60
CA ASP A 346 6.00 -13.21 -16.93
C ASP A 346 7.17 -12.42 -16.28
N LEU A 347 6.99 -11.12 -16.06
CA LEU A 347 8.02 -10.28 -15.40
C LEU A 347 8.12 -10.62 -13.91
N THR A 348 6.97 -10.81 -13.25
CA THR A 348 6.96 -11.30 -11.87
C THR A 348 7.59 -12.68 -11.75
N GLN A 349 7.26 -13.61 -12.66
CA GLN A 349 7.85 -14.95 -12.64
C GLN A 349 9.37 -14.90 -12.76
N LYS A 350 9.91 -14.10 -13.70
CA LYS A 350 11.36 -13.87 -13.84
C LYS A 350 11.98 -13.22 -12.60
N ALA A 351 11.25 -12.34 -11.92
CA ALA A 351 11.75 -11.73 -10.68
C ALA A 351 11.90 -12.77 -9.57
N LEU A 352 10.95 -13.71 -9.46
CA LEU A 352 10.96 -14.80 -8.46
C LEU A 352 12.06 -15.84 -8.70
N GLU A 353 12.48 -16.10 -9.94
CA GLU A 353 13.56 -17.07 -10.26
C GLU A 353 14.88 -16.80 -9.52
N GLY A 354 15.11 -15.56 -9.08
CA GLY A 354 16.33 -15.13 -8.38
C GLY A 354 16.17 -14.86 -6.89
N ILE A 355 15.07 -15.27 -6.26
CA ILE A 355 14.82 -15.02 -4.83
C ILE A 355 14.99 -16.32 -4.04
N ASP A 356 15.89 -16.27 -3.06
CA ASP A 356 15.99 -17.30 -2.02
C ASP A 356 14.96 -17.05 -0.90
N GLY A 357 14.44 -18.14 -0.31
CA GLY A 357 13.52 -18.08 0.84
C GLY A 357 12.06 -18.42 0.50
N ASP A 358 11.18 -18.27 1.48
CA ASP A 358 9.75 -18.55 1.30
C ASP A 358 9.07 -17.39 0.57
N THR A 359 8.91 -17.53 -0.74
CA THR A 359 8.20 -16.56 -1.60
C THR A 359 6.68 -16.71 -1.53
N THR A 360 6.16 -17.71 -0.83
CA THR A 360 4.73 -18.03 -0.77
C THR A 360 4.10 -17.65 0.56
N GLY A 361 4.90 -17.56 1.63
CA GLY A 361 4.39 -17.35 2.99
C GLY A 361 3.46 -18.48 3.41
N ALA A 362 3.71 -19.72 2.99
CA ALA A 362 2.77 -20.83 3.16
C ALA A 362 2.42 -21.11 4.63
N ASN A 363 3.34 -20.77 5.55
CA ASN A 363 3.16 -20.92 7.00
C ASN A 363 2.87 -19.58 7.70
N TYR A 364 2.59 -18.50 6.96
CA TYR A 364 2.24 -17.22 7.55
C TYR A 364 1.02 -17.36 8.45
N GLN A 365 1.09 -16.72 9.61
CA GLN A 365 -0.02 -16.55 10.53
C GLN A 365 -0.06 -15.10 10.96
N ARG A 366 -1.28 -14.55 11.09
CA ARG A 366 -1.46 -13.24 11.72
C ARG A 366 -0.86 -13.26 13.12
N LEU A 367 -0.23 -12.16 13.47
CA LEU A 367 0.17 -11.89 14.84
C LEU A 367 -1.04 -11.41 15.64
N ASP A 368 -0.98 -11.63 16.94
CA ASP A 368 -1.86 -10.95 17.88
C ASP A 368 -1.27 -9.56 18.14
N VAL A 369 -1.95 -8.52 17.63
CA VAL A 369 -1.53 -7.13 17.77
C VAL A 369 -2.50 -6.43 18.71
N GLU A 370 -1.97 -5.91 19.82
CA GLU A 370 -2.74 -5.12 20.77
C GLU A 370 -3.22 -3.83 20.11
N VAL A 371 -4.52 -3.56 20.22
CA VAL A 371 -5.12 -2.29 19.83
C VAL A 371 -4.88 -1.29 20.96
N THR A 372 -4.21 -0.18 20.64
CA THR A 372 -3.92 0.90 21.60
C THR A 372 -4.85 2.09 21.38
N PRO A 373 -5.19 2.87 22.43
CA PRO A 373 -6.02 4.06 22.26
C PRO A 373 -5.39 5.05 21.27
N GLY A 374 -6.13 5.41 20.23
CA GLY A 374 -5.65 6.28 19.15
C GLY A 374 -4.52 5.68 18.28
N GLY A 375 -4.21 4.40 18.44
CA GLY A 375 -3.17 3.72 17.67
C GLY A 375 -1.74 4.14 18.01
N GLU A 376 -1.52 4.67 19.23
CA GLU A 376 -0.19 5.07 19.72
C GLU A 376 0.74 3.88 19.97
#